data_AF-A0A932BGE1-F1
#
_entry.id   AF-A0A932BGE1-F1
#
_cell.length_a   1.000
_cell.length_b   1.000
_cell.length_c   1.000
_cell.angle_alpha   90.00
_cell.angle_beta   90.00
_cell.angle_gamma   90.00
#
_symmetry.space_group_name_H-M   'P 1'
#
loop_
_entity.id
_entity.type
_entity.pdbx_description
1 polymer ?
#
loop_
_entity_poly.entity_id
_entity_poly.type
_entity_poly.pdbx_seq_one_letter_code
_entity_poly.pdbx_strand_id
1 'polypeptide(L)'
;MRRFLLLLACTASTSALAQRPQAELSCRFTGTDFVYDCVIQLTRAGQPLDGVQISLGADMPSMPMAHNVAPVKAKPGAKPGEYQARLDLEMTGEWAVKLRLSGPVRDQIVVHYEFDDSGARPARPRSRESGTPPRK
;
A
#
# COMPACT_ATOMS: atom_id res chain seq x y z
N MET A 1 12.18 23.24 -54.90
CA MET A 1 11.18 23.08 -53.82
C MET A 1 11.08 21.60 -53.45
N ARG A 2 11.47 21.21 -52.23
CA ARG A 2 11.17 19.88 -51.69
C ARG A 2 11.17 19.96 -50.16
N ARG A 3 9.99 20.17 -49.58
CA ARG A 3 9.79 20.12 -48.12
C ARG A 3 9.65 18.65 -47.73
N PHE A 4 10.69 18.11 -47.10
CA PHE A 4 10.61 16.83 -46.41
C PHE A 4 9.86 17.05 -45.09
N LEU A 5 8.63 16.54 -44.99
CA LEU A 5 7.88 16.52 -43.74
C LEU A 5 8.36 15.30 -42.95
N LEU A 6 9.26 15.51 -41.99
CA LEU A 6 9.66 14.51 -41.00
C LEU A 6 8.49 14.31 -40.02
N LEU A 7 7.75 13.21 -40.16
CA LEU A 7 6.85 12.73 -39.12
C LEU A 7 7.69 12.24 -37.94
N LEU A 8 7.72 13.04 -36.88
CA LEU A 8 8.29 12.66 -35.59
C LEU A 8 7.30 11.67 -34.93
N ALA A 9 7.60 10.37 -35.02
CA ALA A 9 6.87 9.34 -34.28
C ALA A 9 7.25 9.44 -32.79
N CYS A 10 6.41 10.10 -31.99
CA CYS A 10 6.51 10.08 -30.54
C CYS A 10 6.15 8.69 -30.03
N THR A 11 7.14 7.84 -29.81
CA THR A 11 6.99 6.61 -29.01
C THR A 11 6.81 7.01 -27.55
N ALA A 12 5.56 7.02 -27.07
CA ALA A 12 5.26 7.20 -25.66
C ALA A 12 5.77 5.96 -24.89
N SER A 13 6.98 6.06 -24.36
CA SER A 13 7.55 5.07 -23.44
C SER A 13 6.71 5.06 -22.16
N THR A 14 5.70 4.20 -22.06
CA THR A 14 5.02 3.94 -20.79
C THR A 14 6.01 3.31 -19.83
N SER A 15 6.43 4.07 -18.83
CA SER A 15 7.37 3.65 -17.79
C SER A 15 6.86 2.37 -17.12
N ALA A 16 7.70 1.34 -16.96
CA ALA A 16 7.35 0.07 -16.31
C ALA A 16 6.77 0.24 -14.88
N LEU A 17 7.06 1.36 -14.22
CA LEU A 17 6.46 1.72 -12.92
C LEU A 17 4.96 1.99 -12.99
N ALA A 18 4.45 2.54 -14.11
CA ALA A 18 3.01 2.77 -14.31
C ALA A 18 2.22 1.46 -14.40
N GLN A 19 2.89 0.33 -14.68
CA GLN A 19 2.25 -0.97 -14.87
C GLN A 19 2.19 -1.81 -13.57
N ARG A 20 2.89 -1.41 -12.51
CA ARG A 20 2.78 -2.12 -11.22
C ARG A 20 1.42 -1.82 -10.58
N PRO A 21 0.82 -2.76 -9.83
CA PRO A 21 -0.30 -2.46 -8.97
C PRO A 21 0.09 -1.47 -7.86
N GLN A 22 -0.82 -0.56 -7.52
CA GLN A 22 -0.73 0.33 -6.37
C GLN A 22 -1.91 0.05 -5.44
N ALA A 23 -1.70 0.23 -4.13
CA ALA A 23 -2.74 0.11 -3.12
C ALA A 23 -2.72 1.32 -2.19
N GLU A 24 -3.90 1.85 -1.90
CA GLU A 24 -4.13 2.85 -0.86
C GLU A 24 -5.09 2.27 0.17
N LEU A 25 -4.80 2.50 1.46
CA LEU A 25 -5.61 2.02 2.57
C LEU A 25 -6.33 3.17 3.26
N SER A 26 -7.59 2.94 3.55
CA SER A 26 -8.41 3.74 4.45
C SER A 26 -8.91 2.84 5.56
N CYS A 27 -8.31 2.93 6.76
CA CYS A 27 -8.66 2.09 7.90
C CYS A 27 -9.29 2.91 9.01
N ARG A 28 -10.43 2.45 9.52
CA ARG A 28 -11.16 3.05 10.64
C ARG A 28 -10.98 2.20 11.88
N PHE A 29 -10.64 2.83 13.02
CA PHE A 29 -10.62 2.15 14.30
C PHE A 29 -12.03 1.69 14.69
N THR A 30 -12.13 0.44 15.14
CA THR A 30 -13.44 -0.15 15.50
C THR A 30 -13.94 0.30 16.87
N GLY A 31 -13.08 0.91 17.70
CA GLY A 31 -13.40 1.27 19.09
C GLY A 31 -13.05 0.18 20.10
N THR A 32 -12.36 -0.88 19.67
CA THR A 32 -11.96 -2.01 20.53
C THR A 32 -10.54 -2.44 20.20
N ASP A 33 -9.72 -2.56 21.24
CA ASP A 33 -8.30 -2.94 21.19
C ASP A 33 -7.52 -2.16 20.12
N PHE A 34 -6.86 -2.84 19.19
CA PHE A 34 -6.18 -2.24 18.03
C PHE A 34 -6.74 -2.82 16.72
N VAL A 35 -8.06 -2.98 16.68
CA VAL A 35 -8.77 -3.57 15.55
C VAL A 35 -9.28 -2.48 14.61
N TYR A 36 -8.99 -2.65 13.32
CA TYR A 36 -9.31 -1.70 12.26
C TYR A 36 -10.09 -2.35 11.12
N ASP A 37 -11.16 -1.70 10.68
CA ASP A 37 -11.85 -2.04 9.44
C ASP A 37 -11.22 -1.23 8.29
N CYS A 38 -10.57 -1.93 7.36
CA CYS A 38 -9.81 -1.35 6.26
C CYS A 38 -10.52 -1.53 4.92
N VAL A 39 -10.59 -0.43 4.17
CA VAL A 39 -10.88 -0.40 2.73
C VAL A 39 -9.56 -0.25 1.98
N ILE A 40 -9.34 -1.11 1.00
CA ILE A 40 -8.17 -1.15 0.13
C ILE A 40 -8.62 -0.75 -1.26
N GLN A 41 -8.06 0.33 -1.80
CA GLN A 41 -8.25 0.70 -3.19
C GLN A 41 -7.06 0.18 -4.01
N LEU A 42 -7.28 -0.87 -4.80
CA LEU A 42 -6.28 -1.47 -5.67
C LEU A 42 -6.42 -0.90 -7.09
N THR A 43 -5.33 -0.38 -7.63
CA THR A 43 -5.26 0.17 -8.99
C THR A 43 -4.04 -0.35 -9.74
N ARG A 44 -4.07 -0.23 -11.07
CA ARG A 44 -2.91 -0.41 -11.95
C ARG A 44 -3.03 0.58 -13.10
N ALA A 45 -1.98 1.35 -13.37
CA ALA A 45 -1.99 2.41 -14.37
C ALA A 45 -3.18 3.40 -14.20
N GLY A 46 -3.56 3.67 -12.95
CA GLY A 46 -4.68 4.56 -12.60
C GLY A 46 -6.07 3.97 -12.80
N GLN A 47 -6.19 2.71 -13.23
CA GLN A 47 -7.47 2.01 -13.38
C GLN A 47 -7.71 1.06 -12.19
N PRO A 48 -8.96 0.90 -11.72
CA PRO A 48 -9.30 -0.09 -10.69
C PRO A 48 -8.92 -1.51 -11.11
N LEU A 49 -8.42 -2.30 -10.16
CA LEU A 49 -7.97 -3.68 -10.42
C LEU A 49 -8.83 -4.70 -9.68
N ASP A 50 -9.75 -5.32 -10.42
CA ASP A 50 -10.72 -6.31 -9.94
C ASP A 50 -10.23 -7.76 -10.04
N GLY A 51 -10.93 -8.66 -9.35
CA GLY A 51 -10.72 -10.12 -9.44
C GLY A 51 -9.41 -10.62 -8.85
N VAL A 52 -8.65 -9.77 -8.15
CA VAL A 52 -7.40 -10.13 -7.49
C VAL A 52 -7.67 -10.68 -6.11
N GLN A 53 -6.97 -11.74 -5.74
CA GLN A 53 -6.98 -12.24 -4.37
C GLN A 53 -5.94 -11.48 -3.56
N ILE A 54 -6.36 -10.84 -2.47
CA ILE A 54 -5.49 -10.05 -1.59
C ILE A 54 -5.39 -10.71 -0.22
N SER A 55 -4.15 -10.94 0.23
CA SER A 55 -3.85 -11.24 1.63
C SER A 55 -3.12 -10.05 2.26
N LEU A 56 -3.65 -9.56 3.38
CA LEU A 56 -3.17 -8.40 4.11
C LEU A 56 -2.48 -8.86 5.41
N GLY A 57 -1.20 -8.54 5.58
CA GLY A 57 -0.48 -8.70 6.83
C GLY A 57 0.24 -7.40 7.20
N ALA A 58 0.85 -7.32 8.38
CA ALA A 58 1.59 -6.14 8.81
C ALA A 58 2.75 -6.51 9.73
N ASP A 59 3.81 -5.71 9.69
CA ASP A 59 4.97 -5.84 10.57
C ASP A 59 5.36 -4.47 11.13
N MET A 60 5.70 -4.41 12.42
CA MET A 60 6.17 -3.16 13.03
C MET A 60 7.65 -2.93 12.68
N PRO A 61 8.04 -1.86 11.95
CA PRO A 61 9.42 -1.69 11.46
C PRO A 61 10.46 -1.46 12.57
N SER A 62 10.06 -0.93 13.72
CA SER A 62 10.95 -0.67 14.87
C SER A 62 11.43 -1.96 15.55
N MET A 63 10.61 -3.02 15.52
CA MET A 63 10.92 -4.33 16.09
C MET A 63 10.50 -5.44 15.12
N PRO A 64 11.25 -5.62 14.01
CA PRO A 64 10.91 -6.58 12.97
C PRO A 64 10.79 -8.00 13.54
N MET A 65 9.77 -8.75 13.09
CA MET A 65 9.45 -10.14 13.48
C MET A 65 9.01 -10.37 14.94
N ALA A 66 9.13 -9.39 15.83
CA ALA A 66 8.57 -9.49 17.18
C ALA A 66 7.07 -9.16 17.20
N HIS A 67 6.67 -8.26 16.30
CA HIS A 67 5.29 -7.81 16.13
C HIS A 67 4.90 -7.97 14.67
N ASN A 68 4.25 -9.08 14.35
CA ASN A 68 3.75 -9.38 13.01
C ASN A 68 2.33 -9.92 13.05
N VAL A 69 1.47 -9.39 12.20
CA VAL A 69 0.08 -9.83 12.10
C VAL A 69 -0.04 -10.97 11.10
N ALA A 70 -0.73 -12.03 11.50
CA ALA A 70 -1.05 -13.14 10.62
C ALA A 70 -1.84 -12.64 9.39
N PRO A 71 -1.48 -13.05 8.16
CA PRO A 71 -2.16 -12.54 6.97
C PRO A 71 -3.65 -12.90 6.95
N VAL A 72 -4.51 -11.88 6.80
CA VAL A 72 -5.96 -12.03 6.62
C VAL A 72 -6.32 -11.93 5.14
N LYS A 73 -7.39 -12.59 4.70
CA LYS A 73 -7.90 -12.45 3.32
C LYS A 73 -8.84 -11.26 3.24
N ALA A 74 -8.60 -10.37 2.27
CA ALA A 74 -9.55 -9.34 1.93
C ALA A 74 -10.71 -9.91 1.10
N LYS A 75 -11.89 -9.33 1.26
CA LYS A 75 -13.08 -9.61 0.44
C LYS A 75 -13.28 -8.48 -0.58
N PRO A 76 -13.92 -8.72 -1.73
CA PRO A 76 -14.33 -7.64 -2.62
C PRO A 76 -15.20 -6.62 -1.88
N GLY A 77 -14.96 -5.33 -2.16
CA GLY A 77 -15.73 -4.22 -1.63
C GLY A 77 -16.92 -3.85 -2.52
N ALA A 78 -17.48 -2.66 -2.29
CA ALA A 78 -18.69 -2.22 -3.01
C ALA A 78 -18.41 -1.62 -4.40
N LYS A 79 -17.18 -1.14 -4.63
CA LYS A 79 -16.78 -0.44 -5.85
C LYS A 79 -15.70 -1.21 -6.61
N PRO A 80 -15.52 -0.97 -7.92
CA PRO A 80 -14.40 -1.52 -8.67
C PRO A 80 -13.05 -1.20 -8.02
N GLY A 81 -12.19 -2.22 -7.95
CA GLY A 81 -10.87 -2.18 -7.30
C GLY A 81 -10.91 -2.05 -5.78
N GLU A 82 -12.09 -2.04 -5.16
CA GLU A 82 -12.23 -1.97 -3.70
C GLU A 82 -12.17 -3.37 -3.10
N TYR A 83 -11.44 -3.50 -2.00
CA TYR A 83 -11.42 -4.69 -1.16
C TYR A 83 -11.53 -4.29 0.31
N GLN A 84 -12.04 -5.18 1.15
CA GLN A 84 -12.26 -4.94 2.56
C GLN A 84 -11.61 -6.03 3.40
N ALA A 85 -10.91 -5.63 4.45
CA ALA A 85 -10.27 -6.54 5.39
C ALA A 85 -10.34 -5.95 6.81
N ARG A 86 -10.35 -6.83 7.81
CA ARG A 86 -10.19 -6.44 9.21
C ARG A 86 -8.76 -6.74 9.63
N LEU A 87 -8.05 -5.71 10.09
CA LEU A 87 -6.69 -5.83 10.58
C LEU A 87 -6.71 -5.74 12.10
N ASP A 88 -6.16 -6.75 12.76
CA ASP A 88 -6.02 -6.82 14.21
C ASP A 88 -4.54 -6.62 14.54
N LEU A 89 -4.19 -5.42 14.98
CA LEU A 89 -2.81 -5.06 15.33
C LEU A 89 -2.55 -5.38 16.80
N GLU A 90 -1.29 -5.40 17.18
CA GLU A 90 -0.90 -5.64 18.58
C GLU A 90 -0.74 -4.35 19.38
N MET A 91 -0.58 -3.21 18.69
CA MET A 91 -0.40 -1.89 19.27
C MET A 91 -0.53 -0.78 18.22
N THR A 92 -0.75 0.45 18.68
CA THR A 92 -0.66 1.68 17.86
C THR A 92 0.78 1.95 17.42
N GLY A 93 0.94 2.67 16.30
CA GLY A 93 2.26 3.12 15.82
C GLY A 93 2.44 2.96 14.30
N GLU A 94 3.69 3.07 13.84
CA GLU A 94 4.06 2.83 12.45
C GLU A 94 4.08 1.33 12.15
N TRP A 95 3.36 0.92 11.10
CA TRP A 95 3.33 -0.44 10.59
C TRP A 95 3.62 -0.48 9.09
N ALA A 96 4.44 -1.45 8.67
CA ALA A 96 4.61 -1.83 7.27
C ALA A 96 3.53 -2.85 6.90
N VAL A 97 2.49 -2.39 6.20
CA VAL A 97 1.37 -3.21 5.75
C VAL A 97 1.74 -3.88 4.43
N LYS A 98 1.68 -5.22 4.40
CA LYS A 98 2.04 -6.07 3.26
C LYS A 98 0.79 -6.62 2.60
N LEU A 99 0.56 -6.23 1.35
CA LEU A 99 -0.49 -6.76 0.50
C LEU A 99 0.11 -7.78 -0.47
N ARG A 100 -0.20 -9.05 -0.29
CA ARG A 100 0.17 -10.11 -1.22
C ARG A 100 -0.96 -10.34 -2.21
N LEU A 101 -0.68 -10.12 -3.49
CA LEU A 101 -1.62 -10.30 -4.58
C LEU A 101 -1.44 -11.67 -5.22
N SER A 102 -2.56 -12.32 -5.54
CA SER A 102 -2.59 -13.62 -6.22
C SER A 102 -3.79 -13.75 -7.15
N GLY A 103 -3.83 -14.85 -7.92
CA GLY A 103 -4.80 -15.06 -8.99
C GLY A 103 -4.32 -14.45 -10.32
N PRO A 104 -5.11 -13.58 -10.98
CA PRO A 104 -4.76 -13.02 -12.29
C PRO A 104 -3.54 -12.07 -12.24
N VAL A 105 -3.20 -11.58 -11.05
CA VAL A 105 -2.01 -10.76 -10.80
C VAL A 105 -1.27 -11.35 -9.61
N ARG A 106 0.05 -11.51 -9.74
CA ARG A 106 0.95 -11.92 -8.66
C ARG A 106 1.95 -10.80 -8.41
N ASP A 107 1.90 -10.21 -7.22
CA ASP A 107 2.80 -9.15 -6.79
C ASP A 107 2.78 -9.03 -5.25
N GLN A 108 3.67 -8.22 -4.69
CA GLN A 108 3.62 -7.80 -3.30
C GLN A 108 3.79 -6.28 -3.20
N ILE A 109 2.81 -5.64 -2.59
CA ILE A 109 2.85 -4.20 -2.28
C ILE A 109 3.14 -4.05 -0.79
N VAL A 110 4.04 -3.15 -0.44
CA VAL A 110 4.30 -2.77 0.96
C VAL A 110 4.06 -1.27 1.10
N VAL A 111 3.20 -0.88 2.04
CA VAL A 111 2.86 0.51 2.34
C VAL A 111 3.02 0.75 3.83
N HIS A 112 3.44 1.96 4.20
CA HIS A 112 3.69 2.31 5.60
C HIS A 112 2.60 3.27 6.09
N TYR A 113 1.97 2.93 7.22
CA TYR A 113 0.91 3.71 7.84
C TYR A 113 1.16 3.82 9.34
N GLU A 114 0.81 4.97 9.90
CA GLU A 114 0.65 5.17 11.34
C GLU A 114 -0.79 4.80 11.73
N PHE A 115 -0.96 3.94 12.74
CA PHE A 115 -2.24 3.52 13.27
C PHE A 115 -2.45 4.05 14.69
N ASP A 116 -3.57 4.74 14.91
CA ASP A 116 -4.00 5.24 16.22
C ASP A 116 -5.53 5.13 16.36
N ASP A 117 -6.10 5.66 17.43
CA ASP A 117 -7.56 5.59 17.71
C ASP A 117 -8.42 6.34 16.68
N SER A 118 -7.82 7.20 15.84
CA SER A 118 -8.52 7.86 14.75
C SER A 118 -8.53 7.05 13.44
N GLY A 119 -7.77 5.96 13.38
CA GLY A 119 -7.59 5.13 12.19
C GLY A 119 -6.15 5.15 11.67
N ALA A 120 -6.00 4.89 10.37
CA ALA A 120 -4.70 4.85 9.71
C ALA A 120 -4.41 6.11 8.88
N ARG A 121 -3.17 6.59 8.92
CA ARG A 121 -2.68 7.68 8.06
C ARG A 121 -1.35 7.28 7.42
N PRO A 122 -1.04 7.69 6.17
CA PRO A 122 0.24 7.38 5.56
C PRO A 122 1.40 7.83 6.45
N ALA A 123 2.36 6.93 6.71
CA ALA A 123 3.53 7.27 7.49
C ALA A 123 4.36 8.33 6.75
N ARG A 124 4.90 9.30 7.49
CA ARG A 124 5.82 10.27 6.88
C ARG A 124 7.08 9.51 6.43
N PRO A 125 7.63 9.80 5.25
CA PRO A 125 8.93 9.28 4.89
C PRO A 125 9.91 9.66 5.99
N ARG A 126 10.59 8.68 6.59
CA ARG A 126 11.70 8.97 7.51
C ARG A 126 12.77 9.69 6.69
N SER A 127 12.80 11.02 6.75
CA SER A 127 14.00 11.78 6.41
C SER A 127 15.11 11.15 7.24
N ARG A 128 16.11 10.54 6.58
CA ARG A 128 17.26 9.88 7.22
C ARG A 128 17.60 10.62 8.50
N GLU A 129 17.42 9.94 9.62
CA GLU A 129 17.88 10.36 10.95
C GLU A 129 19.23 11.06 10.78
N SER A 130 19.23 12.38 10.87
CA SER A 130 20.46 13.16 10.85
C SER A 130 21.16 12.83 12.16
N GLY A 131 22.01 11.81 12.11
CA GLY A 131 22.90 11.41 13.19
C GLY A 131 23.83 12.57 13.52
N THR A 132 23.38 13.45 14.41
CA THR A 132 24.28 14.31 15.17
C THR A 132 24.73 13.48 16.37
N PRO A 133 26.01 13.08 16.44
CA PRO A 133 26.51 12.39 17.62
C PRO A 133 26.46 13.34 18.83
N PRO A 134 26.28 12.83 20.06
CA PRO A 134 26.29 13.67 21.24
C PRO A 134 27.66 14.34 21.38
N ARG A 135 27.67 15.67 21.56
CA ARG A 135 28.90 16.37 21.98
C ARG A 135 29.28 15.86 23.36
N LYS A 136 30.54 15.42 23.49
CA LYS A 136 31.21 15.22 24.76
C LYS A 136 31.40 16.55 25.48
#